data_AF-A0A1V6HNT9-F1
#
_entry.id   AF-A0A1V6HNT9-F1
#
_cell.length_a   1.000
_cell.length_b   1.000
_cell.length_c   1.000
_cell.angle_alpha   90.00
_cell.angle_beta   90.00
_cell.angle_gamma   90.00
#
_symmetry.space_group_name_H-M   'P 1'
#
loop_
_entity.id
_entity.type
_entity.pdbx_description
1 polymer ?
#
loop_
_entity_poly.entity_id
_entity_poly.type
_entity_poly.pdbx_seq_one_letter_code
_entity_poly.pdbx_strand_id
1 'polypeptide(L)'
;MTPETVLDDLAERGIGSVLVEGGGETLAAFAEAGLCDRVTGALAPLLIGGRNAPGPLGGRGRLRLDEALRVEGLRWRRHGVDLVFEGVREGCLPALCASVGAS
;
A
#
# COMPACT_ATOMS: atom_id res chain seq x y z
N MET A 1 7.58 -8.55 -16.03
CA MET A 1 7.88 -8.82 -14.61
C MET A 1 6.68 -8.37 -13.81
N THR A 2 6.09 -9.25 -13.01
CA THR A 2 4.89 -8.94 -12.21
C THR A 2 5.26 -8.81 -10.73
N PRO A 3 4.46 -8.13 -9.90
CA PRO A 3 4.72 -8.05 -8.46
C PRO A 3 4.94 -9.41 -7.79
N GLU A 4 4.17 -10.43 -8.18
CA GLU A 4 4.30 -11.81 -7.67
C GLU A 4 5.69 -12.37 -7.94
N THR A 5 6.17 -12.30 -9.20
CA THR A 5 7.49 -12.84 -9.56
C THR A 5 8.65 -12.17 -8.80
N VAL A 6 8.48 -10.91 -8.42
CA VAL A 6 9.48 -10.20 -7.59
C VAL A 6 9.41 -10.67 -6.15
N LEU A 7 8.21 -10.80 -5.58
CA LEU A 7 8.05 -11.26 -4.20
C LEU A 7 8.50 -12.71 -4.03
N ASP A 8 8.27 -13.58 -5.02
CA ASP A 8 8.75 -14.97 -5.00
C ASP A 8 10.29 -15.02 -4.94
N ASP A 9 10.98 -14.26 -5.80
CA ASP A 9 12.45 -14.17 -5.78
C ASP A 9 12.98 -13.61 -4.45
N LEU A 10 12.32 -12.61 -3.86
CA LEU A 10 12.71 -12.06 -2.57
C LEU A 10 12.46 -13.06 -1.43
N ALA A 11 11.37 -13.82 -1.49
CA ALA A 11 11.07 -14.88 -0.51
C ALA A 11 12.11 -16.01 -0.57
N GLU A 12 12.55 -16.44 -1.76
CA GLU A 12 13.64 -17.40 -1.94
C GLU A 12 14.96 -16.92 -1.34
N ARG A 13 15.17 -15.59 -1.28
CA ARG A 13 16.32 -14.95 -0.64
C ARG A 13 16.13 -14.72 0.87
N GLY A 14 15.03 -15.21 1.45
CA GLY A 14 14.74 -15.10 2.88
C GLY A 14 14.21 -13.73 3.32
N ILE A 15 13.72 -12.90 2.40
CA ILE A 15 13.16 -11.57 2.72
C ILE A 15 11.68 -11.72 3.06
N GLY A 16 11.36 -11.59 4.35
CA GLY A 16 9.98 -11.76 4.87
C GLY A 16 9.10 -10.51 4.84
N SER A 17 9.65 -9.35 4.49
CA SER A 17 8.88 -8.11 4.38
C SER A 17 9.53 -7.14 3.41
N VAL A 18 8.72 -6.49 2.58
CA VAL A 18 9.17 -5.52 1.57
C VAL A 18 8.45 -4.20 1.78
N LEU A 19 9.20 -3.10 1.76
CA LEU A 19 8.64 -1.76 1.61
C LEU A 19 8.63 -1.41 0.12
N VAL A 20 7.43 -1.24 -0.44
CA VAL A 20 7.27 -0.86 -1.85
C VAL A 20 7.10 0.66 -1.92
N GLU A 21 8.09 1.31 -2.49
CA GLU A 21 8.06 2.74 -2.83
C GLU A 21 8.18 2.91 -4.35
N GLY A 22 7.71 4.05 -4.87
CA GLY A 22 7.80 4.36 -6.28
C GLY A 22 6.70 5.32 -6.74
N GLY A 23 6.58 5.48 -8.06
CA GLY A 23 5.49 6.23 -8.66
C GLY A 23 4.15 5.50 -8.58
N GLY A 24 3.08 6.19 -8.95
CA GLY A 24 1.71 5.66 -8.89
C GLY A 24 1.52 4.35 -9.65
N GLU A 25 2.24 4.11 -10.75
CA GLU A 25 2.20 2.85 -11.51
C GLU A 25 2.70 1.65 -10.70
N THR A 26 3.85 1.79 -10.05
CA THR A 26 4.42 0.73 -9.20
C THR A 26 3.48 0.42 -8.04
N LEU A 27 3.00 1.45 -7.34
CA LEU A 27 2.08 1.27 -6.21
C LEU A 27 0.75 0.64 -6.67
N ALA A 28 0.25 1.04 -7.83
CA ALA A 28 -0.97 0.46 -8.39
C ALA A 28 -0.79 -1.01 -8.78
N ALA A 29 0.35 -1.41 -9.37
CA ALA A 29 0.60 -2.80 -9.75
C ALA A 29 0.50 -3.75 -8.54
N PHE A 30 1.10 -3.40 -7.40
CA PHE A 30 1.00 -4.18 -6.16
C PHE A 30 -0.42 -4.17 -5.58
N ALA A 31 -1.09 -3.01 -5.59
CA ALA A 31 -2.46 -2.88 -5.10
C ALA A 31 -3.50 -3.64 -5.95
N GLU A 32 -3.33 -3.67 -7.27
CA GLU A 32 -4.17 -4.42 -8.21
C GLU A 32 -3.97 -5.93 -8.05
N ALA A 33 -2.72 -6.38 -7.84
CA ALA A 33 -2.38 -7.76 -7.52
C ALA A 33 -2.86 -8.23 -6.13
N GLY A 34 -3.35 -7.32 -5.27
CA GLY A 34 -3.72 -7.64 -3.89
C GLY A 34 -2.52 -7.87 -2.96
N LEU A 35 -1.32 -7.54 -3.42
CA LEU A 35 -0.03 -7.70 -2.72
C LEU A 35 0.30 -6.46 -1.89
N CYS A 36 -0.64 -6.06 -1.04
CA CYS A 36 -0.49 -4.93 -0.13
C CYS A 36 -1.12 -5.26 1.21
N ASP A 37 -0.30 -5.41 2.24
CA ASP A 37 -0.75 -5.70 3.60
C ASP A 37 -0.90 -4.44 4.43
N ARG A 38 0.07 -3.52 4.36
CA ARG A 38 0.10 -2.27 5.10
C ARG A 38 0.27 -1.09 4.15
N VAL A 39 -0.54 -0.05 4.36
CA VAL A 39 -0.50 1.20 3.61
C VAL A 39 0.03 2.29 4.53
N THR A 40 0.93 3.12 4.02
CA THR A 40 1.35 4.38 4.65
C THR A 40 1.28 5.48 3.60
N GLY A 41 0.72 6.63 3.96
CA GLY A 41 0.61 7.77 3.08
C GLY A 41 0.83 9.09 3.82
N ALA A 42 1.32 10.09 3.10
CA ALA A 42 1.56 11.43 3.62
C ALA A 42 0.77 12.47 2.82
N LEU A 43 0.14 13.40 3.54
CA LEU A 43 -0.58 14.54 3.01
C LEU A 43 0.15 15.81 3.42
N ALA A 44 0.78 16.47 2.46
CA ALA A 44 1.41 17.77 2.64
C ALA A 44 0.36 18.89 2.50
N PRO A 45 0.55 20.06 3.15
CA PRO A 45 -0.33 21.23 3.00
C PRO A 45 -0.06 21.98 1.68
N LEU A 46 -0.03 21.25 0.55
CA LEU A 46 0.23 21.76 -0.79
C LEU A 46 -0.95 21.47 -1.71
N LEU A 47 -1.42 22.52 -2.41
CA LEU A 47 -2.50 22.43 -3.39
C LEU A 47 -1.92 22.57 -4.79
N ILE A 48 -1.73 21.45 -5.49
CA ILE A 48 -1.12 21.44 -6.83
C ILE A 48 -2.19 21.62 -7.92
N GLY A 49 -3.31 20.90 -7.82
CA GLY A 49 -4.35 20.88 -8.85
C GLY A 49 -3.93 20.20 -10.16
N GLY A 50 -4.83 20.19 -11.14
CA GLY A 50 -4.58 19.63 -12.48
C GLY A 50 -5.40 18.37 -12.77
N ARG A 51 -6.16 18.39 -13.88
CA ARG A 51 -7.01 17.26 -14.31
C ARG A 51 -6.21 15.98 -14.56
N ASN A 52 -4.98 16.14 -15.04
CA ASN A 52 -4.09 15.03 -15.39
C ASN A 52 -2.91 14.92 -14.40
N ALA A 53 -3.00 15.58 -13.23
CA ALA A 53 -1.98 15.42 -12.21
C ALA A 53 -1.96 13.96 -11.74
N PRO A 54 -0.76 13.35 -11.57
CA PRO A 54 -0.67 11.96 -11.17
C PRO A 54 -1.26 11.76 -9.77
N GLY A 55 -2.13 10.76 -9.63
CA GLY A 55 -2.64 10.32 -8.33
C GLY A 55 -1.65 9.37 -7.62
N PRO A 56 -1.94 9.01 -6.35
CA PRO A 56 -1.11 8.08 -5.57
C PRO A 56 -1.11 6.65 -6.14
N LEU A 57 -2.16 6.28 -6.88
CA LEU A 57 -2.26 5.02 -7.64
C LEU A 57 -2.52 5.39 -9.10
N GLY A 58 -1.58 5.06 -9.97
CA GLY A 58 -1.55 5.47 -11.38
C GLY A 58 -2.01 4.41 -12.38
N GLY A 59 -2.42 3.23 -11.92
CA GLY A 59 -2.80 2.10 -12.77
C GLY A 59 -4.23 2.16 -13.32
N ARG A 60 -4.76 1.00 -13.70
CA ARG A 60 -6.12 0.87 -14.26
C ARG A 60 -7.19 1.24 -13.24
N GLY A 61 -6.88 1.04 -11.96
CA GLY A 61 -7.83 1.23 -10.87
C GLY A 61 -8.91 0.15 -10.87
N ARG A 62 -9.82 0.27 -9.91
CA ARG A 62 -10.94 -0.66 -9.73
C ARG A 62 -12.23 0.03 -10.13
N LEU A 63 -13.05 -0.66 -10.91
CA LEU A 63 -14.25 -0.06 -11.52
C LEU A 63 -15.44 -0.04 -10.56
N ARG A 64 -15.41 -0.88 -9.53
CA ARG A 64 -16.49 -1.00 -8.55
C ARG A 64 -15.99 -0.75 -7.13
N LEU A 65 -16.86 -0.18 -6.30
CA LEU A 65 -16.55 0.14 -4.90
C LEU A 65 -16.39 -1.10 -4.01
N ASP A 66 -17.05 -2.21 -4.36
CA ASP A 66 -16.92 -3.49 -3.66
C ASP A 66 -15.59 -4.20 -3.97
N GLU A 67 -14.94 -3.84 -5.08
CA GLU A 67 -13.60 -4.32 -5.41
C GLU A 67 -12.50 -3.51 -4.72
N ALA A 68 -12.80 -2.29 -4.26
CA ALA A 68 -11.81 -1.36 -3.72
C ALA A 68 -11.06 -1.93 -2.50
N LEU A 69 -9.74 -1.69 -2.44
CA LEU A 69 -8.97 -2.01 -1.25
C LEU A 69 -9.45 -1.16 -0.07
N ARG A 70 -9.91 -1.84 0.98
CA ARG A 70 -10.30 -1.22 2.24
C ARG A 70 -9.12 -1.25 3.20
N VAL A 71 -8.89 -0.13 3.87
CA VAL A 71 -7.87 0.01 4.89
C VAL A 71 -8.54 0.17 6.25
N GLU A 72 -8.17 -0.68 7.19
CA GLU A 72 -8.65 -0.70 8.56
C GLU A 72 -7.55 -0.29 9.55
N GLY A 73 -7.95 0.00 10.79
CA GLY A 73 -7.01 0.37 11.85
C GLY A 73 -6.21 1.65 11.57
N LEU A 74 -6.79 2.59 10.81
CA LEU A 74 -6.12 3.84 10.44
C LEU A 74 -5.62 4.60 11.67
N ARG A 75 -4.31 4.88 11.68
CA ARG A 75 -3.68 5.78 12.66
C ARG A 75 -3.13 6.99 11.95
N TRP A 76 -3.50 8.15 12.45
CA TRP A 76 -3.02 9.44 11.96
C TRP A 76 -2.00 10.00 12.91
N ARG A 77 -0.93 10.57 12.36
CA ARG A 77 0.08 11.32 13.12
C ARG A 77 0.49 12.54 12.33
N ARG A 78 0.91 13.58 13.04
CA ARG A 78 1.54 14.75 12.44
C ARG A 78 3.04 14.51 12.31
N HIS A 79 3.62 14.86 11.17
CA HIS A 79 5.06 14.88 10.96
C HIS A 79 5.46 16.27 10.42
N GLY A 80 5.94 17.13 11.30
CA GLY A 80 6.18 18.53 10.96
C GLY A 80 4.87 19.24 10.56
N VAL A 81 4.75 19.61 9.28
CA VAL A 81 3.54 20.22 8.72
C VAL A 81 2.65 19.23 7.98
N ASP A 82 3.10 17.99 7.83
CA ASP A 82 2.39 16.95 7.09
C ASP A 82 1.52 16.08 8.01
N LEU A 83 0.46 15.52 7.45
CA LEU A 83 -0.34 14.47 8.08
C LEU A 83 0.05 13.13 7.46
N VAL A 84 0.51 12.20 8.30
CA VAL A 84 0.87 10.85 7.88
C VAL A 84 -0.15 9.88 8.45
N PHE A 85 -0.67 9.00 7.62
CA PHE A 85 -1.49 7.88 8.06
C PHE A 85 -0.80 6.56 7.81
N GLU A 86 -1.15 5.58 8.64
CA GLU A 86 -0.85 4.18 8.41
C GLU A 86 -2.11 3.35 8.68
N GLY A 87 -2.23 2.22 7.99
CA GLY A 87 -3.29 1.25 8.22
C GLY A 87 -2.99 -0.06 7.52
N VAL A 88 -3.80 -1.06 7.78
CA VAL A 88 -3.67 -2.41 7.20
C VAL A 88 -4.82 -2.67 6.26
N ARG A 89 -4.60 -3.44 5.20
CA ARG A 89 -5.67 -3.89 4.32
C ARG A 89 -6.63 -4.77 5.12
N GLU A 90 -7.92 -4.57 4.88
CA GLU A 90 -8.97 -5.40 5.45
C GLU A 90 -8.69 -6.89 5.19
N GLY A 91 -8.73 -7.68 6.27
CA GLY A 91 -8.43 -9.13 6.24
C GLY A 91 -6.96 -9.50 6.40
N CYS A 92 -6.01 -8.54 6.40
CA CYS A 92 -4.60 -8.82 6.65
C CYS A 92 -4.22 -8.85 8.13
N LEU A 93 -4.88 -8.04 8.98
CA LEU A 93 -4.50 -7.91 10.38
C LEU A 93 -4.46 -9.27 11.12
N PRO A 94 -5.46 -10.17 10.98
CA PRO A 94 -5.41 -11.48 11.62
C PRO A 94 -4.24 -12.35 11.15
N ALA A 95 -3.92 -12.31 9.85
CA ALA A 95 -2.82 -13.07 9.26
C ALA A 95 -1.44 -12.54 9.69
N LEU A 96 -1.29 -11.21 9.78
CA LEU A 96 -0.09 -10.56 10.28
C LEU A 96 0.13 -10.79 11.79
N CYS A 97 -0.94 -10.80 12.59
CA CYS A 97 -0.81 -11.14 14.01
C CYS A 97 -0.43 -12.62 14.21
N ALA A 98 -0.97 -13.52 13.39
CA ALA A 98 -0.64 -14.94 13.44
C ALA A 98 0.84 -15.22 13.06
N SER A 99 1.44 -14.43 12.17
CA SER A 99 2.85 -14.59 11.79
C SER A 99 3.83 -14.04 12.83
N VAL A 100 3.42 -13.07 13.66
CA VAL A 100 4.24 -12.52 14.76
C VAL A 100 4.16 -13.37 16.04
N GLY A 101 3.08 -14.13 16.25
CA GLY A 101 2.87 -14.99 17.42
C GLY A 101 3.45 -16.40 17.31
N ALA A 102 4.14 -16.74 16.22
CA ALA A 102 4.69 -18.06 15.95
C ALA A 102 6.22 -18.16 16.16
N SER A 103 6.79 -17.29 17.01
CA SER A 103 8.21 -17.33 17.42
C SER A 103 8.36 -17.54 18.92
#